data_AF-A0A495L1E6-F1
#
_entry.id   AF-A0A495L1E6-F1
#
_cell.length_a   1.000
_cell.length_b   1.000
_cell.length_c   1.000
_cell.angle_alpha   90.00
_cell.angle_beta   90.00
_cell.angle_gamma   90.00
#
_symmetry.space_group_name_H-M   'P 1'
#
loop_
_entity.id
_entity.type
_entity.pdbx_description
1 polymer ?
#
loop_
_entity_poly.entity_id
_entity_poly.type
_entity_poly.pdbx_seq_one_letter_code
_entity_poly.pdbx_strand_id
1 'polypeptide(L)'
;MSDYPTDLSGLTGPQLVRLFLDAAKSAPATDPDRAAFFDFKARLFTVLAQDGNPDAADVADRARLMRDRILVRIDSVGGGDR
;
A
#
# COMPACT_ATOMS: atom_id res chain seq x y z
N MET A 1 -0.69 -6.80 -12.21
CA MET A 1 -0.40 -5.40 -11.83
C MET A 1 -1.71 -4.75 -11.45
N SER A 2 -1.93 -4.57 -10.16
CA SER A 2 -3.08 -3.86 -9.61
C SER A 2 -3.04 -2.36 -9.97
N ASP A 3 -4.18 -1.82 -10.39
CA ASP A 3 -4.31 -0.45 -10.90
C ASP A 3 -4.83 0.50 -9.80
N TYR A 4 -3.99 0.76 -8.79
CA TYR A 4 -4.33 1.64 -7.68
C TYR A 4 -4.12 3.12 -8.07
N PRO A 5 -5.02 4.04 -7.69
CA PRO A 5 -4.85 5.46 -8.00
C PRO A 5 -3.53 6.01 -7.45
N THR A 6 -2.83 6.80 -8.27
CA THR A 6 -1.56 7.44 -7.90
C THR A 6 -1.79 8.76 -7.16
N ASP A 7 -2.73 9.58 -7.64
CA ASP A 7 -3.15 10.81 -6.99
C ASP A 7 -4.32 10.56 -6.03
N LEU A 8 -4.10 10.90 -4.76
CA LEU A 8 -5.07 10.78 -3.66
C LEU A 8 -5.39 12.15 -3.03
N SER A 9 -4.73 13.22 -3.49
CA SER A 9 -4.73 14.54 -2.82
C SER A 9 -6.08 15.26 -2.90
N GLY A 10 -6.90 14.96 -3.91
CA GLY A 10 -8.25 15.51 -4.08
C GLY A 10 -9.37 14.73 -3.37
N LEU A 11 -9.04 13.64 -2.65
CA LEU A 11 -10.04 12.78 -2.01
C LEU A 11 -10.27 13.17 -0.55
N THR A 12 -11.54 13.20 -0.15
CA THR A 12 -11.94 13.35 1.25
C THR A 12 -11.63 12.07 2.05
N GLY A 13 -11.47 12.18 3.38
CA GLY A 13 -11.29 11.04 4.28
C GLY A 13 -12.24 9.85 4.00
N PRO A 14 -13.57 10.04 3.89
CA PRO A 14 -14.50 8.96 3.55
C PRO A 14 -14.28 8.32 2.17
N GLN A 15 -13.87 9.11 1.17
CA GLN A 15 -13.53 8.59 -0.16
C GLN A 15 -12.27 7.72 -0.11
N LEU A 16 -11.25 8.15 0.66
CA LEU A 16 -10.05 7.35 0.91
C LEU A 16 -10.40 6.03 1.59
N VAL A 17 -11.24 6.05 2.63
CA VAL A 17 -11.66 4.82 3.31
C VAL A 17 -12.39 3.87 2.37
N ARG A 18 -13.31 4.38 1.52
CA ARG A 18 -13.99 3.54 0.51
C ARG A 18 -13.00 2.90 -0.46
N LEU A 19 -12.05 3.68 -0.98
CA LEU A 19 -11.02 3.20 -1.88
C LEU A 19 -10.17 2.08 -1.24
N PHE A 20 -9.80 2.26 0.04
CA PHE A 20 -9.09 1.24 0.80
C PHE A 20 -9.91 -0.05 0.95
N LEU A 21 -11.19 0.07 1.33
CA LEU A 21 -12.07 -1.09 1.51
C LEU A 21 -12.29 -1.84 0.20
N ASP A 22 -12.45 -1.15 -0.92
CA ASP A 22 -12.59 -1.78 -2.23
C ASP A 22 -11.31 -2.51 -2.65
N ALA A 23 -10.15 -1.90 -2.40
CA ALA A 23 -8.86 -2.57 -2.61
C ALA A 23 -8.69 -3.80 -1.71
N ALA A 24 -9.10 -3.71 -0.44
CA ALA A 24 -8.95 -4.79 0.54
C ALA A 24 -9.87 -6.00 0.30
N LYS A 25 -10.99 -5.81 -0.42
CA LYS A 25 -11.88 -6.91 -0.83
C LYS A 25 -11.19 -7.87 -1.82
N SER A 26 -10.22 -7.37 -2.58
CA SER A 26 -9.46 -8.19 -3.52
C SER A 26 -8.16 -8.63 -2.88
N ALA A 27 -8.06 -9.90 -2.51
CA ALA A 27 -6.81 -10.44 -1.98
C ALA A 27 -5.74 -10.46 -3.09
N PRO A 28 -4.57 -9.81 -2.91
CA PRO A 28 -3.55 -9.82 -3.94
C PRO A 28 -2.97 -11.23 -4.11
N ALA A 29 -3.02 -11.74 -5.34
CA ALA A 29 -2.69 -13.13 -5.67
C ALA A 29 -1.17 -13.37 -5.77
N THR A 30 -0.39 -12.35 -6.12
CA THR A 30 1.06 -12.46 -6.37
C THR A 30 1.85 -11.53 -5.45
N ASP A 31 3.13 -11.83 -5.21
CA ASP A 31 4.01 -10.95 -4.43
C ASP A 31 4.13 -9.54 -5.05
N PRO A 32 4.30 -9.36 -6.38
CA PRO A 32 4.24 -8.03 -6.99
C PRO A 32 2.93 -7.28 -6.72
N ASP A 33 1.78 -7.95 -6.81
CA ASP A 33 0.49 -7.32 -6.51
C ASP A 33 0.37 -7.00 -5.01
N ARG A 34 0.93 -7.82 -4.11
CA ARG A 34 0.99 -7.53 -2.66
C ARG A 34 1.87 -6.31 -2.39
N ALA A 35 3.03 -6.20 -3.04
CA ALA A 35 3.90 -5.03 -2.89
C ALA A 35 3.18 -3.75 -3.36
N ALA A 36 2.47 -3.82 -4.50
CA ALA A 36 1.66 -2.72 -5.00
C ALA A 36 0.53 -2.33 -4.04
N PHE A 37 -0.12 -3.31 -3.41
CA PHE A 37 -1.15 -3.05 -2.39
C PHE A 37 -0.59 -2.35 -1.15
N PHE A 38 0.58 -2.78 -0.65
CA PHE A 38 1.19 -2.14 0.51
C PHE A 38 1.72 -0.73 0.20
N ASP A 39 2.21 -0.49 -1.02
CA ASP A 39 2.55 0.85 -1.49
C ASP A 39 1.30 1.77 -1.52
N PHE A 40 0.21 1.30 -2.12
CA PHE A 40 -1.07 2.00 -2.12
C PHE A 40 -1.56 2.31 -0.71
N LYS A 41 -1.52 1.31 0.19
CA LYS A 41 -1.88 1.47 1.60
C LYS A 41 -1.01 2.55 2.28
N ALA A 42 0.30 2.55 2.06
CA ALA A 42 1.20 3.54 2.65
C ALA A 42 0.85 4.97 2.19
N ARG A 43 0.58 5.16 0.90
CA ARG A 43 0.20 6.46 0.34
C ARG A 43 -1.13 6.95 0.91
N LEU A 44 -2.14 6.08 0.97
CA LEU A 44 -3.46 6.40 1.50
C LEU A 44 -3.43 6.82 2.97
N PHE A 45 -2.74 6.05 3.81
CA PHE A 45 -2.62 6.36 5.24
C PHE A 45 -1.74 7.58 5.50
N THR A 46 -0.81 7.92 4.61
CA THR A 46 -0.06 9.19 4.67
C THR A 46 -1.00 10.38 4.46
N VAL A 47 -1.92 10.31 3.50
CA VAL A 47 -2.92 11.36 3.29
C VAL A 47 -3.87 11.46 4.47
N LEU A 48 -4.34 10.34 5.02
CA LEU A 48 -5.18 10.35 6.23
C LEU A 48 -4.46 10.93 7.45
N ALA A 49 -3.15 10.73 7.58
CA ALA A 49 -2.36 11.33 8.64
C ALA A 49 -2.31 12.86 8.55
N GLN A 50 -2.27 13.38 7.32
CA GLN A 50 -2.32 14.82 7.06
C GLN A 50 -3.72 15.42 7.30
N ASP A 51 -4.77 14.61 7.19
CA ASP A 51 -6.17 14.98 7.43
C ASP A 51 -6.57 14.94 8.93
N GLY A 52 -5.60 14.95 9.84
CA GLY A 52 -5.83 15.07 11.28
C GLY A 52 -5.88 13.77 12.07
N ASN A 53 -5.50 12.63 11.48
CA ASN A 53 -5.38 11.35 12.19
C ASN A 53 -3.90 10.94 12.38
N PRO A 54 -3.22 11.38 13.45
CA PRO A 54 -1.79 11.10 13.64
C PRO A 54 -1.46 9.60 13.73
N ASP A 55 -2.38 8.77 14.24
CA ASP A 55 -2.19 7.31 14.33
C ASP A 55 -2.12 6.64 12.95
N ALA A 56 -2.60 7.30 11.89
CA ALA A 56 -2.48 6.82 10.53
C ALA A 56 -1.03 6.81 10.02
N ALA A 57 -0.14 7.63 10.61
CA ALA A 57 1.27 7.67 10.24
C ALA A 57 1.96 6.32 10.53
N ASP A 58 1.71 5.75 11.70
CA ASP A 58 2.23 4.42 12.09
C ASP A 58 1.77 3.32 11.12
N VAL A 59 0.53 3.42 10.63
CA VAL A 59 -0.01 2.47 9.65
C VAL A 59 0.69 2.62 8.30
N ALA A 60 0.99 3.86 7.88
CA ALA A 60 1.74 4.12 6.67
C ALA A 60 3.16 3.55 6.74
N ASP A 61 3.85 3.73 7.86
CA ASP A 61 5.21 3.21 8.06
C ASP A 61 5.26 1.68 8.07
N ARG A 62 4.31 1.04 8.77
CA ARG A 62 4.19 -0.43 8.75
C ARG A 62 3.90 -0.95 7.34
N ALA A 63 3.10 -0.23 6.56
CA ALA A 63 2.82 -0.59 5.18
C ALA A 63 4.07 -0.50 4.29
N ARG A 64 4.88 0.57 4.42
CA ARG A 64 6.17 0.71 3.74
C ARG A 64 7.12 -0.44 4.07
N LEU A 65 7.27 -0.75 5.37
CA LEU A 65 8.10 -1.86 5.81
C LEU A 65 7.67 -3.19 5.19
N MET A 66 6.36 -3.42 5.06
CA MET A 66 5.85 -4.67 4.50
C MET A 66 6.03 -4.76 2.99
N ARG A 67 5.84 -3.64 2.26
CA ARG A 67 6.21 -3.52 0.85
C ARG A 67 7.68 -3.89 0.66
N ASP A 68 8.57 -3.29 1.43
CA ASP A 68 10.01 -3.48 1.27
C ASP A 68 10.42 -4.94 1.55
N ARG A 69 9.82 -5.59 2.54
CA ARG A 69 10.01 -7.03 2.79
C ARG A 69 9.60 -7.90 1.60
N ILE A 70 8.49 -7.56 0.95
CA ILE A 70 8.02 -8.30 -0.24
C ILE A 70 8.95 -8.07 -1.42
N LEU A 71 9.43 -6.83 -1.62
CA LEU A 71 10.39 -6.54 -2.68
C LEU A 71 11.71 -7.29 -2.50
N VAL A 72 12.26 -7.30 -1.27
CA VAL A 72 13.45 -8.11 -0.94
C VAL A 72 13.22 -9.59 -1.22
N ARG A 73 12.01 -10.10 -0.94
CA ARG A 73 11.64 -11.50 -1.25
C ARG A 73 11.61 -11.76 -2.76
N ILE A 74 10.99 -10.86 -3.53
CA ILE A 74 10.94 -10.95 -5.00
C ILE A 74 12.37 -10.99 -5.57
N ASP A 75 13.23 -10.09 -5.11
CA ASP A 75 14.63 -10.02 -5.54
C ASP A 75 15.42 -11.28 -5.15
N SER A 76 15.15 -11.83 -3.96
CA SER A 76 15.80 -13.07 -3.49
C SER A 76 15.37 -14.31 -4.27
N VAL A 77 14.10 -14.37 -4.69
CA VAL A 77 13.57 -15.49 -5.50
C VAL A 77 14.02 -15.38 -6.96
N GLY A 78 14.20 -14.17 -7.49
CA GLY A 78 14.74 -13.95 -8.84
C GLY A 78 16.26 -14.00 -8.95
N GLY A 79 16.99 -13.87 -7.84
CA GLY A 79 18.46 -13.80 -7.79
C GLY A 79 19.18 -15.11 -7.44
N GLY A 80 18.45 -16.21 -7.22
CA GLY A 80 19.00 -17.49 -6.78
C GLY A 80 19.67 -18.35 -7.87
N ASP A 81 19.89 -17.82 -9.07
CA ASP A 81 20.47 -18.53 -10.21
C ASP A 81 21.82 -17.89 -10.64
N ARG A 82 22.74 -17.76 -9.69
CA ARG A 82 24.16 -17.44 -9.95
C ARG A 82 25.08 -18.28 -9.10
#